data_AF-A0A9D1T5G6-F1
#
_entry.id   AF-A0A9D1T5G6-F1
#
_cell.length_a   1.000
_cell.length_b   1.000
_cell.length_c   1.000
_cell.angle_alpha   90.00
_cell.angle_beta   90.00
_cell.angle_gamma   90.00
#
_symmetry.space_group_name_H-M   'P 1'
#
loop_
_entity.id
_entity.type
_entity.pdbx_description
1 polymer ?
#
loop_
_entity_poly.entity_id
_entity_poly.type
_entity_poly.pdbx_seq_one_letter_code
_entity_poly.pdbx_strand_id
1 'polypeptide(L)'
;MSIRTFSVRRLFGWICLGLLLSMTAITLILFSLTLETAVLAAGGALILCVLAWFFVLTQVFGKRLSLFTSDLCKTLDHMMDGDEEPKPADNDETLIARISHRLTRLYKIMQENRRRAEEERQELQALVSDISHQVKTPVSNLKMAADTLLARPVTETERIDILKGVRSQTDKLDFLFQALVKTSRLETGVIRLEKAQGRIYDTVAQAMCGIVYAAEKKQIDVSVNCPEDLTAAHDSKWTAEALFNLLDNAVKYTPSGGKITVTVEGWEMYAEIKVTDTGKGIPESSQAAIFRRFYREEEVHEQPGVGIGLYLTREIITRQGGYMKVASEPGKGSAFSIMLPLR
;
A
#
# COMPACT_ATOMS: atom_id res chain seq x y z
N MET A 1 11.78 -43.31 -18.82
CA MET A 1 13.02 -43.63 -18.09
C MET A 1 13.76 -42.32 -17.86
N SER A 2 13.92 -41.93 -16.59
CA SER A 2 14.24 -40.55 -16.17
C SER A 2 15.74 -40.23 -16.33
N ILE A 3 16.09 -39.28 -17.21
CA ILE A 3 17.45 -38.73 -17.42
C ILE A 3 17.79 -37.75 -16.29
N ARG A 4 17.70 -38.17 -15.01
CA ARG A 4 17.75 -37.23 -13.88
C ARG A 4 18.97 -37.32 -12.98
N THR A 5 19.95 -38.18 -13.26
CA THR A 5 21.19 -38.26 -12.43
C THR A 5 22.44 -38.72 -13.19
N PHE A 6 22.54 -38.51 -14.50
CA PHE A 6 23.83 -38.68 -15.16
C PHE A 6 24.68 -37.44 -14.94
N SER A 7 25.62 -37.54 -14.00
CA SER A 7 26.74 -36.61 -13.87
C SER A 7 27.32 -36.36 -15.27
N VAL A 8 27.45 -35.09 -15.66
CA VAL A 8 28.04 -34.70 -16.97
C VAL A 8 29.36 -35.42 -17.20
N ARG A 9 30.15 -35.65 -16.15
CA ARG A 9 31.39 -36.43 -16.21
C ARG A 9 31.18 -37.89 -16.64
N ARG A 10 30.11 -38.55 -16.17
CA ARG A 10 29.78 -39.92 -16.59
C ARG A 10 29.33 -39.97 -18.04
N LEU A 11 28.48 -39.03 -18.48
CA LEU A 11 28.01 -38.97 -19.87
C LEU A 11 29.16 -38.74 -20.86
N PHE A 12 30.05 -37.80 -20.54
CA PHE A 12 31.30 -37.60 -21.29
C PHE A 12 32.19 -38.85 -21.25
N GLY A 13 32.28 -39.54 -20.11
CA GLY A 13 33.00 -40.81 -19.98
C GLY A 13 32.46 -41.91 -20.89
N TRP A 14 31.13 -42.08 -20.99
CA TRP A 14 30.49 -43.05 -21.88
C TRP A 14 30.70 -42.71 -23.36
N ILE A 15 30.64 -41.43 -23.72
CA ILE A 15 30.92 -40.96 -25.09
C ILE A 15 32.38 -41.26 -25.45
N CYS A 16 33.32 -40.95 -24.55
CA CYS A 16 34.75 -41.23 -24.76
C CYS A 16 35.04 -42.73 -24.89
N LEU A 17 34.43 -43.55 -24.03
CA LEU A 17 34.55 -45.01 -24.10
C LEU A 17 34.00 -45.56 -25.41
N GLY A 18 32.83 -45.10 -25.86
CA GLY A 18 32.24 -45.50 -27.14
C GLY A 18 33.11 -45.08 -28.33
N LEU A 19 33.66 -43.86 -28.31
CA LEU A 19 34.56 -43.36 -29.35
C LEU A 19 35.85 -44.19 -29.41
N LEU A 20 36.44 -44.50 -28.26
CA LEU A 20 37.66 -45.30 -28.17
C LEU A 20 37.43 -46.74 -28.67
N LEU A 21 36.34 -47.38 -28.24
CA LEU A 21 35.95 -48.72 -28.70
C LEU A 21 35.75 -48.74 -30.22
N SER A 22 35.02 -47.77 -30.77
CA SER A 22 34.77 -47.68 -32.22
C SER A 22 36.07 -47.48 -33.01
N MET A 23 36.96 -46.58 -32.56
CA MET A 23 38.24 -46.34 -33.22
C MET A 23 39.16 -47.56 -33.15
N THR A 24 39.20 -48.27 -32.01
CA THR A 24 39.96 -49.53 -31.89
C THR A 24 39.40 -50.64 -32.78
N ALA A 25 38.09 -50.73 -32.94
CA ALA A 25 37.47 -51.70 -33.83
C ALA A 25 37.80 -51.41 -35.30
N ILE A 26 37.72 -50.14 -35.72
CA ILE A 26 38.03 -49.70 -37.08
C ILE A 26 39.51 -49.96 -37.41
N THR A 27 40.44 -49.65 -36.49
CA THR A 27 41.87 -49.89 -36.73
C THR A 27 42.21 -51.37 -36.80
N LEU A 28 41.57 -52.22 -36.00
CA LEU A 28 41.74 -53.68 -36.05
C LEU A 28 41.16 -54.30 -37.33
N ILE A 29 40.00 -53.81 -37.80
CA ILE A 29 39.38 -54.24 -39.06
C ILE A 29 40.29 -53.86 -40.24
N LEU A 30 40.78 -52.61 -40.28
CA LEU A 30 41.68 -52.15 -41.33
C LEU A 30 43.00 -52.91 -41.33
N PHE A 31 43.57 -53.19 -40.16
CA PHE A 31 44.78 -54.01 -40.04
C PHE A 31 44.55 -55.45 -40.52
N SER A 32 43.41 -56.07 -40.20
CA SER A 32 43.09 -57.43 -40.68
C SER A 32 42.93 -57.50 -42.20
N LEU A 33 42.52 -56.40 -42.85
CA LEU A 33 42.37 -56.33 -44.31
C LEU A 33 43.68 -56.03 -45.03
N THR A 34 44.58 -55.24 -44.45
CA THR A 34 45.83 -54.80 -45.10
C THR A 34 47.08 -55.55 -44.65
N LEU A 35 47.09 -56.17 -43.46
CA LEU A 35 48.24 -56.76 -42.77
C LEU A 35 49.46 -55.82 -42.58
N GLU A 36 49.28 -54.52 -42.82
CA GLU A 36 50.32 -53.50 -42.73
C GLU A 36 50.44 -52.95 -41.30
N THR A 37 51.62 -53.10 -40.67
CA THR A 37 51.86 -52.64 -39.29
C THR A 37 51.80 -51.11 -39.15
N ALA A 38 52.01 -50.37 -40.24
CA ALA A 38 51.86 -48.92 -40.30
C ALA A 38 50.44 -48.44 -39.94
N VAL A 39 49.41 -49.26 -40.23
CA VAL A 39 48.00 -48.94 -39.93
C VAL A 39 47.75 -48.93 -38.42
N LEU A 40 48.37 -49.83 -37.66
CA LEU A 40 48.27 -49.86 -36.20
C LEU A 40 48.97 -48.66 -35.56
N ALA A 41 50.14 -48.26 -36.07
CA ALA A 41 50.88 -47.10 -35.57
C ALA A 41 50.10 -45.79 -35.83
N ALA A 42 49.58 -45.60 -37.05
CA ALA A 42 48.77 -44.44 -37.40
C ALA A 42 47.45 -44.39 -36.60
N GLY A 43 46.79 -45.54 -36.45
CA GLY A 43 45.57 -45.67 -35.64
C GLY A 43 45.78 -45.34 -34.16
N GLY A 44 46.86 -45.85 -33.56
CA GLY A 44 47.24 -45.52 -32.19
C GLY A 44 47.53 -44.03 -31.98
N ALA A 45 48.24 -43.40 -32.92
CA ALA A 45 48.51 -41.97 -32.89
C ALA A 45 47.21 -41.13 -32.94
N LEU A 46 46.26 -41.49 -33.81
CA LEU A 46 44.96 -40.81 -33.90
C LEU A 46 44.14 -40.93 -32.61
N ILE A 47 44.12 -42.11 -31.98
CA ILE A 47 43.43 -42.32 -30.70
C ILE A 47 44.03 -41.42 -29.61
N LEU A 48 45.36 -41.31 -29.53
CA LEU A 48 46.04 -40.43 -28.58
C LEU A 48 45.71 -38.96 -28.82
N CYS A 49 45.65 -38.51 -30.09
CA CYS A 49 45.24 -37.15 -30.43
C CYS A 49 43.80 -36.86 -30.00
N VAL A 50 42.86 -37.78 -30.27
CA VAL A 50 41.45 -37.63 -29.86
C VAL A 50 41.32 -37.56 -28.35
N LEU A 51 42.04 -38.41 -27.61
CA LEU A 51 42.05 -38.39 -26.15
C LEU A 51 42.61 -37.07 -25.60
N ALA A 52 43.68 -36.54 -26.20
CA ALA A 52 44.27 -35.27 -25.80
C ALA A 52 43.29 -34.09 -26.01
N TRP A 53 42.66 -34.01 -27.19
CA TRP A 53 41.65 -32.98 -27.49
C TRP A 53 40.43 -33.09 -26.58
N PHE A 54 39.99 -34.31 -26.28
CA PHE A 54 38.88 -34.55 -25.37
C PHE A 54 39.20 -34.13 -23.93
N PHE A 55 40.42 -34.41 -23.46
CA PHE A 55 40.89 -33.95 -22.15
C PHE A 55 40.91 -32.41 -22.08
N VAL A 56 41.40 -31.74 -23.11
CA VAL A 56 41.37 -30.27 -23.20
C VAL A 56 39.93 -29.74 -23.16
N LEU A 57 39.02 -30.32 -23.96
CA LEU A 57 37.61 -29.91 -24.02
C LEU A 57 36.91 -30.06 -22.66
N THR A 58 37.12 -31.17 -21.97
CA THR A 58 36.52 -31.41 -20.64
C THR A 58 37.06 -30.46 -19.57
N GLN A 59 38.35 -30.13 -19.59
CA GLN A 59 38.95 -29.14 -18.69
C GLN A 59 38.40 -27.73 -18.96
N VAL A 60 38.32 -27.31 -20.22
CA VAL A 60 37.79 -25.99 -20.60
C VAL A 60 36.32 -25.85 -20.21
N PHE A 61 35.50 -26.85 -20.53
CA PHE A 61 34.07 -26.84 -20.19
C PHE A 61 33.85 -26.85 -18.66
N GLY A 62 34.61 -27.67 -17.93
CA GLY A 62 34.53 -27.73 -16.47
C GLY A 62 34.91 -26.41 -15.80
N LYS A 63 35.99 -25.77 -16.25
CA LYS A 63 36.39 -24.44 -15.75
C LYS A 63 35.32 -23.38 -16.05
N ARG A 64 34.79 -23.34 -17.29
CA ARG A 64 33.74 -22.38 -17.65
C ARG A 64 32.47 -22.56 -16.82
N LEU A 65 32.02 -23.80 -16.62
CA LEU A 65 30.82 -24.08 -15.83
C LEU A 65 31.02 -23.71 -14.36
N SER A 66 32.21 -24.00 -13.79
CA SER A 66 32.52 -23.64 -12.41
C SER A 66 32.55 -22.13 -12.19
N LEU A 67 33.13 -21.37 -13.13
CA LEU A 67 33.15 -19.91 -13.08
C LEU A 67 31.73 -19.35 -13.15
N PHE A 68 30.92 -19.84 -14.10
CA PHE A 68 29.53 -19.42 -14.23
C PHE A 68 28.71 -19.69 -12.96
N THR A 69 28.80 -20.89 -12.38
CA THR A 69 28.08 -21.21 -11.14
C THR A 69 28.56 -20.35 -9.97
N SER A 70 29.88 -20.09 -9.89
CA SER A 70 30.45 -19.22 -8.85
C SER A 70 29.91 -17.79 -8.97
N ASP A 71 29.86 -17.23 -10.19
CA ASP A 71 29.34 -15.89 -10.44
C ASP A 71 27.83 -15.81 -10.20
N LEU A 72 27.08 -16.86 -10.56
CA LEU A 72 25.65 -16.97 -10.28
C LEU A 72 25.39 -16.98 -8.76
N CYS A 73 26.12 -17.80 -8.00
CA CYS A 73 25.99 -17.88 -6.55
C CYS A 73 26.34 -16.53 -5.90
N LYS A 74 27.45 -15.90 -6.29
CA LYS A 74 27.81 -14.56 -5.80
C LYS A 74 26.73 -13.53 -6.10
N THR A 75 26.16 -13.56 -7.30
CA THR A 75 25.06 -12.65 -7.67
C THR A 75 23.85 -12.88 -6.77
N LEU A 76 23.50 -14.13 -6.47
CA LEU A 76 22.41 -14.46 -5.55
C LEU A 76 22.71 -14.02 -4.12
N ASP A 77 23.94 -14.22 -3.63
CA ASP A 77 24.36 -13.77 -2.29
C ASP A 77 24.24 -12.24 -2.18
N HIS A 78 24.75 -11.49 -3.15
CA HIS A 78 24.58 -10.03 -3.20
C HIS A 78 23.11 -9.59 -3.28
N MET A 79 22.26 -10.33 -4.00
CA MET A 79 20.82 -10.06 -4.05
C MET A 79 20.13 -10.31 -2.69
N MET A 80 20.57 -11.33 -1.94
CA MET A 80 20.02 -11.67 -0.62
C MET A 80 20.45 -10.65 0.44
N ASP A 81 21.71 -10.20 0.40
CA ASP A 81 22.24 -9.19 1.31
C ASP A 81 21.72 -7.77 0.96
N GLY A 82 21.24 -7.59 -0.27
CA GLY A 82 20.61 -6.36 -0.75
C GLY A 82 21.61 -5.30 -1.23
N ASP A 83 22.85 -5.71 -1.52
CA ASP A 83 23.96 -4.80 -1.81
C ASP A 83 23.94 -4.25 -3.24
N GLU A 84 23.61 -5.06 -4.27
CA GLU A 84 23.77 -4.63 -5.68
C GLU A 84 22.73 -5.20 -6.66
N GLU A 85 22.44 -4.43 -7.72
CA GLU A 85 21.63 -4.88 -8.86
C GLU A 85 22.43 -5.91 -9.70
N PRO A 86 21.79 -7.01 -10.15
CA PRO A 86 22.46 -7.97 -11.02
C PRO A 86 22.98 -7.31 -12.29
N LYS A 87 24.26 -7.53 -12.60
CA LYS A 87 24.86 -7.00 -13.83
C LYS A 87 24.09 -7.52 -15.06
N PRO A 88 23.70 -6.64 -16.00
CA PRO A 88 23.08 -7.08 -17.24
C PRO A 88 24.09 -7.96 -18.00
N ALA A 89 23.65 -9.16 -18.38
CA ALA A 89 24.44 -9.99 -19.27
C ALA A 89 24.55 -9.33 -20.64
N ASP A 90 25.71 -9.50 -21.27
CA ASP A 90 25.95 -9.03 -22.63
C ASP A 90 24.95 -9.68 -23.61
N ASN A 91 24.65 -8.97 -24.70
CA ASN A 91 23.46 -9.14 -25.53
C ASN A 91 23.49 -10.39 -26.44
N ASP A 92 24.11 -11.47 -25.98
CA ASP A 92 24.21 -12.73 -26.70
C ASP A 92 22.96 -13.60 -26.45
N GLU A 93 22.45 -14.29 -27.48
CA GLU A 93 21.34 -15.26 -27.40
C GLU A 93 21.70 -16.55 -26.62
N THR A 94 22.49 -16.44 -25.57
CA THR A 94 22.91 -17.56 -24.74
C THR A 94 21.87 -17.86 -23.66
N LEU A 95 21.82 -19.13 -23.23
CA LEU A 95 21.03 -19.54 -22.06
C LEU A 95 21.40 -18.73 -20.80
N ILE A 96 22.65 -18.26 -20.74
CA ILE A 96 23.19 -17.44 -19.66
C ILE A 96 22.50 -16.07 -19.62
N ALA A 97 22.38 -15.39 -20.76
CA ALA A 97 21.69 -14.10 -20.83
C ALA A 97 20.23 -14.19 -20.39
N ARG A 98 19.53 -15.29 -20.75
CA ARG A 98 18.14 -15.54 -20.30
C ARG A 98 18.04 -15.71 -18.78
N ILE A 99 19.01 -16.40 -18.16
CA ILE A 99 19.05 -16.59 -16.71
C ILE A 99 19.30 -15.25 -16.02
N SER A 100 20.30 -14.48 -16.48
CA SER A 100 20.60 -13.16 -15.92
C SER A 100 19.40 -12.22 -16.02
N HIS A 101 18.69 -12.18 -17.16
CA HIS A 101 17.50 -11.35 -17.30
C HIS A 101 16.37 -11.75 -16.30
N ARG A 102 16.17 -13.05 -16.07
CA ARG A 102 15.22 -13.53 -15.06
C ARG A 102 15.64 -13.16 -13.64
N LEU A 103 16.93 -13.22 -13.33
CA LEU A 103 17.47 -12.78 -12.03
C LEU A 103 17.28 -11.28 -11.81
N THR A 104 17.57 -10.44 -12.81
CA THR A 104 17.31 -9.00 -12.75
C THR A 104 15.82 -8.72 -12.50
N ARG A 105 14.92 -9.44 -13.18
CA ARG A 105 13.47 -9.31 -12.94
C ARG A 105 13.07 -9.73 -11.53
N LEU A 106 13.62 -10.83 -11.02
CA LEU A 106 13.37 -11.27 -9.65
C LEU A 106 13.89 -10.26 -8.63
N TYR A 107 15.10 -9.73 -8.82
CA TYR A 107 15.67 -8.69 -7.97
C TYR A 107 14.76 -7.45 -7.90
N LYS A 108 14.24 -6.98 -9.04
CA LYS A 108 13.32 -5.85 -9.10
C LYS A 108 12.03 -6.10 -8.31
N ILE A 109 11.43 -7.29 -8.45
CA ILE A 109 10.23 -7.68 -7.68
C ILE A 109 10.56 -7.75 -6.18
N MET A 110 11.71 -8.32 -5.81
CA MET A 110 12.14 -8.40 -4.41
C MET A 110 12.37 -7.02 -3.80
N GLN A 111 13.05 -6.11 -4.52
CA GLN A 111 13.26 -4.73 -4.09
C GLN A 111 11.94 -3.97 -3.95
N GLU A 112 11.01 -4.14 -4.90
CA GLU A 112 9.69 -3.52 -4.80
C GLU A 112 8.90 -4.05 -3.60
N ASN A 113 8.93 -5.36 -3.35
CA ASN A 113 8.29 -5.96 -2.18
C ASN A 113 8.95 -5.49 -0.87
N ARG A 114 10.28 -5.38 -0.82
CA ARG A 114 11.01 -4.86 0.35
C ARG A 114 10.65 -3.40 0.62
N ARG A 115 10.59 -2.57 -0.43
CA ARG A 115 10.15 -1.16 -0.32
C ARG A 115 8.72 -1.09 0.21
N ARG A 116 7.79 -1.85 -0.36
CA ARG A 116 6.39 -1.90 0.12
C ARG A 116 6.30 -2.34 1.58
N ALA A 117 7.05 -3.37 1.97
CA ALA A 117 7.08 -3.84 3.35
C ALA A 117 7.65 -2.78 4.32
N GLU A 118 8.68 -2.03 3.93
CA GLU A 118 9.21 -0.93 4.75
C GLU A 118 8.22 0.24 4.81
N GLU A 119 7.54 0.57 3.71
CA GLU A 119 6.47 1.59 3.68
C GLU A 119 5.32 1.21 4.63
N GLU A 120 4.81 -0.03 4.54
CA GLU A 120 3.79 -0.55 5.46
C GLU A 120 4.28 -0.51 6.93
N ARG A 121 5.56 -0.84 7.18
CA ARG A 121 6.13 -0.78 8.53
C ARG A 121 6.20 0.65 9.06
N GLN A 122 6.61 1.61 8.23
CA GLN A 122 6.67 3.03 8.59
C GLN A 122 5.27 3.59 8.84
N GLU A 123 4.28 3.25 8.00
CA GLU A 123 2.87 3.62 8.19
C GLU A 123 2.31 3.06 9.50
N LEU A 124 2.58 1.80 9.82
CA LEU A 124 2.17 1.19 11.09
C LEU A 124 2.83 1.86 12.30
N GLN A 125 4.13 2.19 12.22
CA GLN A 125 4.83 2.90 13.30
C GLN A 125 4.25 4.30 13.52
N ALA A 126 3.99 5.05 12.45
CA ALA A 126 3.34 6.35 12.51
C ALA A 126 1.94 6.25 13.14
N LEU A 127 1.13 5.27 12.70
CA LEU A 127 -0.20 5.02 13.24
C LEU A 127 -0.18 4.74 14.74
N VAL A 128 0.71 3.85 15.21
CA VAL A 128 0.83 3.51 16.64
C VAL A 128 1.27 4.72 17.45
N SER A 129 2.21 5.51 16.93
CA SER A 129 2.65 6.76 17.56
C SER A 129 1.51 7.75 17.71
N ASP A 130 0.76 8.02 16.63
CA ASP A 130 -0.34 8.98 16.62
C ASP A 130 -1.46 8.57 17.59
N ILE A 131 -1.86 7.29 17.57
CA ILE A 131 -2.84 6.75 18.51
C ILE A 131 -2.37 6.96 19.95
N SER A 132 -1.10 6.66 20.23
CA SER A 132 -0.53 6.82 21.57
C SER A 132 -0.61 8.26 22.04
N HIS A 133 -0.29 9.23 21.18
CA HIS A 133 -0.42 10.65 21.50
C HIS A 133 -1.87 11.07 21.75
N GLN A 134 -2.79 10.66 20.89
CA GLN A 134 -4.20 11.03 20.98
C GLN A 134 -4.91 10.41 22.19
N VAL A 135 -4.46 9.24 22.65
CA VAL A 135 -4.98 8.59 23.86
C VAL A 135 -4.32 9.15 25.13
N LYS A 136 -3.01 9.45 25.10
CA LYS A 136 -2.28 9.91 26.30
C LYS A 136 -2.85 11.21 26.86
N THR A 137 -3.16 12.18 26.00
CA THR A 137 -3.66 13.49 26.42
C THR A 137 -4.98 13.44 27.23
N PRO A 138 -6.09 12.83 26.73
CA PRO A 138 -7.32 12.74 27.49
C PRO A 138 -7.15 11.89 28.76
N VAL A 139 -6.33 10.84 28.73
CA VAL A 139 -6.04 10.02 29.92
C VAL A 139 -5.28 10.81 31.00
N SER A 140 -4.29 11.61 30.62
CA SER A 140 -3.59 12.51 31.55
C SER A 140 -4.53 13.55 32.17
N ASN A 141 -5.43 14.12 31.38
CA ASN A 141 -6.43 15.07 31.88
C ASN A 141 -7.42 14.42 32.86
N LEU A 142 -7.86 13.19 32.57
CA LEU A 142 -8.70 12.41 33.49
C LEU A 142 -7.99 12.12 34.81
N LYS A 143 -6.71 11.74 34.75
CA LYS A 143 -5.91 11.50 35.95
C LYS A 143 -5.75 12.79 36.77
N MET A 144 -5.44 13.91 36.13
CA MET A 144 -5.32 15.21 36.80
C MET A 144 -6.65 15.64 37.48
N ALA A 145 -7.78 15.43 36.80
CA ALA A 145 -9.10 15.70 37.37
C ALA A 145 -9.37 14.84 38.61
N ALA A 146 -9.07 13.54 38.56
CA ALA A 146 -9.20 12.63 39.69
C ALA A 146 -8.25 13.02 40.85
N ASP A 147 -6.98 13.29 40.56
CA ASP A 147 -5.98 13.72 41.55
C ASP A 147 -6.41 15.03 42.23
N THR A 148 -7.01 15.97 41.49
CA THR A 148 -7.53 17.24 42.04
C THR A 148 -8.68 17.00 43.03
N LEU A 149 -9.62 16.12 42.68
CA LEU A 149 -10.75 15.76 43.54
C LEU A 149 -10.33 14.99 44.78
N LEU A 150 -9.23 14.23 44.71
CA LEU A 150 -8.68 13.46 45.84
C LEU A 150 -7.78 14.29 46.76
N ALA A 151 -7.03 15.26 46.21
CA ALA A 151 -6.02 16.00 46.95
C ALA A 151 -6.57 17.12 47.83
N ARG A 152 -7.67 17.77 47.43
CA ARG A 152 -8.25 18.89 48.18
C ARG A 152 -9.78 18.87 48.14
N PRO A 153 -10.45 19.34 49.21
CA PRO A 153 -11.87 19.65 49.14
C PRO A 153 -12.07 20.77 48.10
N VAL A 154 -13.03 20.55 47.20
CA VAL A 154 -13.46 21.48 46.16
C VAL A 154 -14.88 21.96 46.45
N THR A 155 -15.21 23.16 45.97
CA THR A 155 -16.59 23.64 46.03
C THR A 155 -17.50 22.78 45.15
N GLU A 156 -18.81 22.80 45.43
CA GLU A 156 -19.79 22.06 44.64
C GLU A 156 -19.76 22.46 43.15
N THR A 157 -19.57 23.75 42.88
CA THR A 157 -19.45 24.31 41.53
C THR A 157 -18.18 23.81 40.83
N GLU A 158 -17.02 23.86 41.48
CA GLU A 158 -15.77 23.33 40.92
C GLU A 158 -15.89 21.83 40.66
N ARG A 159 -16.52 21.08 41.58
CA ARG A 159 -16.75 19.64 41.41
C ARG A 159 -17.56 19.33 40.15
N ILE A 160 -18.66 20.04 39.95
CA ILE A 160 -19.51 19.87 38.76
C ILE A 160 -18.71 20.18 37.49
N ASP A 161 -17.91 21.23 37.47
CA ASP A 161 -17.13 21.61 36.29
C ASP A 161 -16.00 20.62 36.00
N ILE A 162 -15.33 20.10 37.04
CA ILE A 162 -14.35 19.00 36.88
C ILE A 162 -15.04 17.75 36.31
N LEU A 163 -16.23 17.38 36.81
CA LEU A 163 -16.99 16.22 36.31
C LEU A 163 -17.45 16.39 34.86
N LYS A 164 -17.86 17.61 34.45
CA LYS A 164 -18.12 17.92 33.03
C LYS A 164 -16.85 17.76 32.17
N GLY A 165 -15.71 18.19 32.70
CA GLY A 165 -14.40 17.99 32.08
C GLY A 165 -14.09 16.51 31.87
N VAL A 166 -14.28 15.70 32.92
CA VAL A 166 -14.13 14.23 32.87
C VAL A 166 -15.03 13.64 31.79
N ARG A 167 -16.31 13.99 31.77
CA ARG A 167 -17.27 13.50 30.76
C ARG A 167 -16.81 13.83 29.34
N SER A 168 -16.37 15.06 29.11
CA SER A 168 -15.86 15.50 27.80
C SER A 168 -14.62 14.71 27.35
N GLN A 169 -13.68 14.40 28.25
CA GLN A 169 -12.52 13.57 27.90
C GLN A 169 -12.90 12.11 27.62
N THR A 170 -13.87 11.55 28.35
CA THR A 170 -14.39 10.21 28.07
C THR A 170 -15.11 10.14 26.72
N ASP A 171 -15.95 11.12 26.40
CA ASP A 171 -16.63 11.19 25.10
C ASP A 171 -15.60 11.32 23.94
N LYS A 172 -14.49 12.06 24.15
CA LYS A 172 -13.37 12.11 23.19
C LYS A 172 -12.70 10.75 22.97
N LEU A 173 -12.48 9.98 24.04
CA LEU A 173 -11.91 8.63 23.96
C LEU A 173 -12.85 7.66 23.23
N ASP A 174 -14.16 7.71 23.52
CA ASP A 174 -15.15 6.88 22.82
C ASP A 174 -15.17 7.18 21.32
N PHE A 175 -15.19 8.46 20.94
CA PHE A 175 -15.10 8.87 19.54
C PHE A 175 -13.81 8.38 18.86
N LEU A 176 -12.67 8.49 19.55
CA LEU A 176 -11.37 7.95 19.12
C LEU A 176 -11.47 6.45 18.80
N PHE A 177 -12.00 5.66 19.73
CA PHE A 177 -12.13 4.21 19.57
C PHE A 177 -13.07 3.83 18.43
N GLN A 178 -14.24 4.46 18.35
CA GLN A 178 -15.19 4.19 17.27
C GLN A 178 -14.60 4.51 15.90
N ALA A 179 -13.92 5.65 15.77
CA ALA A 179 -13.23 6.04 14.55
C ALA A 179 -12.14 5.03 14.19
N LEU A 180 -11.30 4.61 15.14
CA LEU A 180 -10.26 3.60 14.92
C LEU A 180 -10.82 2.26 14.45
N VAL A 181 -11.90 1.77 15.08
CA VAL A 181 -12.54 0.51 14.68
C VAL A 181 -13.12 0.60 13.27
N LYS A 182 -13.80 1.70 12.94
CA LYS A 182 -14.35 1.94 11.60
C LYS A 182 -13.23 1.95 10.56
N THR A 183 -12.18 2.74 10.79
CA THR A 183 -11.05 2.88 9.87
C THR A 183 -10.30 1.55 9.70
N SER A 184 -10.00 0.84 10.78
CA SER A 184 -9.31 -0.46 10.74
C SER A 184 -10.11 -1.51 9.96
N ARG A 185 -11.41 -1.63 10.22
CA ARG A 185 -12.28 -2.57 9.50
C ARG A 185 -12.43 -2.22 8.02
N LEU A 186 -12.36 -0.94 7.70
CA LEU A 186 -12.38 -0.46 6.33
C LEU A 186 -11.04 -0.82 5.66
N GLU A 187 -9.90 -0.42 6.22
CA GLU A 187 -8.54 -0.73 5.72
C GLU A 187 -8.31 -2.21 5.46
N THR A 188 -8.65 -3.07 6.42
CA THR A 188 -8.51 -4.53 6.31
C THR A 188 -9.49 -5.20 5.34
N GLY A 189 -10.41 -4.43 4.75
CA GLY A 189 -11.42 -4.94 3.80
C GLY A 189 -12.52 -5.79 4.44
N VAL A 190 -12.58 -5.83 5.79
CA VAL A 190 -13.66 -6.49 6.54
C VAL A 190 -15.00 -5.79 6.26
N ILE A 191 -15.00 -4.47 6.17
CA ILE A 191 -16.12 -3.70 5.63
C ILE A 191 -15.99 -3.68 4.11
N ARG A 192 -16.88 -4.40 3.43
CA ARG A 192 -17.11 -4.25 2.00
C ARG A 192 -18.19 -3.20 1.80
N LEU A 193 -17.90 -2.20 0.98
CA LEU A 193 -18.89 -1.20 0.58
C LEU A 193 -19.82 -1.84 -0.45
N GLU A 194 -21.11 -1.81 -0.18
CA GLU A 194 -22.14 -2.37 -1.04
C GLU A 194 -22.75 -1.24 -1.87
N LYS A 195 -22.20 -1.02 -3.06
CA LYS A 195 -22.71 -0.01 -3.98
C LYS A 195 -24.02 -0.47 -4.58
N ALA A 196 -25.09 0.28 -4.35
CA ALA A 196 -26.38 0.10 -4.97
C ALA A 196 -26.81 1.40 -5.66
N GLN A 197 -27.62 1.31 -6.71
CA GLN A 197 -28.28 2.50 -7.25
C GLN A 197 -29.25 3.03 -6.21
N GLY A 198 -29.01 4.26 -5.77
CA GLY A 198 -29.80 4.93 -4.74
C GLY A 198 -29.91 6.42 -5.03
N ARG A 199 -30.99 7.03 -4.52
CA ARG A 199 -31.20 8.48 -4.62
C ARG A 199 -30.21 9.19 -3.72
N ILE A 200 -29.50 10.17 -4.26
CA ILE A 200 -28.56 10.97 -3.46
C ILE A 200 -29.32 11.83 -2.43
N TYR A 201 -30.54 12.25 -2.78
CA TYR A 201 -31.43 12.98 -1.89
C TYR A 201 -31.61 12.28 -0.53
N ASP A 202 -31.90 10.98 -0.52
CA ASP A 202 -32.14 10.21 0.71
C ASP A 202 -30.88 10.14 1.58
N THR A 203 -29.72 9.94 0.95
CA THR A 203 -28.40 9.89 1.60
C THR A 203 -28.02 11.25 2.20
N VAL A 204 -28.27 12.35 1.48
CA VAL A 204 -28.08 13.71 2.00
C VAL A 204 -29.01 13.95 3.18
N ALA A 205 -30.30 13.64 3.05
CA ALA A 205 -31.27 13.81 4.14
C ALA A 205 -30.87 13.04 5.40
N GLN A 206 -30.38 11.81 5.26
CA GLN A 206 -29.88 11.01 6.38
C GLN A 206 -28.71 11.70 7.10
N ALA A 207 -27.75 12.28 6.35
CA ALA A 207 -26.62 12.99 6.93
C ALA A 207 -27.04 14.30 7.62
N MET A 208 -28.01 15.03 7.04
CA MET A 208 -28.52 16.29 7.59
C MET A 208 -29.14 16.11 8.98
N CYS A 209 -29.85 15.00 9.23
CA CYS A 209 -30.46 14.71 10.53
C CYS A 209 -29.46 14.77 11.69
N GLY A 210 -28.19 14.42 11.45
CA GLY A 210 -27.15 14.42 12.48
C GLY A 210 -26.70 15.82 12.93
N ILE A 211 -26.93 16.87 12.13
CA ILE A 211 -26.39 18.21 12.42
C ILE A 211 -27.43 19.24 12.85
N VAL A 212 -28.73 18.93 12.73
CA VAL A 212 -29.84 19.89 12.95
C VAL A 212 -29.73 20.61 14.29
N TYR A 213 -29.64 19.86 15.39
CA TYR A 213 -29.59 20.43 16.74
C TYR A 213 -28.34 21.29 16.97
N ALA A 214 -27.19 20.86 16.47
CA ALA A 214 -25.93 21.58 16.65
C ALA A 214 -25.90 22.87 15.82
N ALA A 215 -26.45 22.85 14.61
CA ALA A 215 -26.59 24.03 13.76
C ALA A 215 -27.59 25.03 14.35
N GLU A 216 -28.75 24.57 14.82
CA GLU A 216 -29.77 25.40 15.46
C GLU A 216 -29.25 26.09 16.73
N LYS A 217 -28.51 25.36 17.58
CA LYS A 217 -27.87 25.91 18.78
C LYS A 217 -26.89 27.06 18.45
N LYS A 218 -26.23 27.01 17.28
CA LYS A 218 -25.37 28.08 16.77
C LYS A 218 -26.10 29.10 15.88
N GLN A 219 -27.41 28.95 15.67
CA GLN A 219 -28.18 29.79 14.74
C GLN A 219 -27.58 29.82 13.33
N ILE A 220 -27.04 28.69 12.86
CA ILE A 220 -26.48 28.56 11.51
C ILE A 220 -27.63 28.34 10.52
N ASP A 221 -27.66 29.14 9.45
CA ASP A 221 -28.59 28.94 8.33
C ASP A 221 -28.12 27.76 7.48
N VAL A 222 -28.97 26.74 7.33
CA VAL A 222 -28.65 25.50 6.62
C VAL A 222 -29.59 25.35 5.44
N SER A 223 -29.02 25.33 4.22
CA SER A 223 -29.78 25.19 2.98
C SER A 223 -29.30 24.00 2.16
N VAL A 224 -30.24 23.29 1.53
CA VAL A 224 -29.96 22.12 0.69
C VAL A 224 -30.63 22.32 -0.67
N ASN A 225 -29.84 22.22 -1.72
CA ASN A 225 -30.29 22.19 -3.11
C ASN A 225 -29.89 20.85 -3.72
N CYS A 226 -30.81 19.89 -3.73
CA CYS A 226 -30.60 18.55 -4.26
C CYS A 226 -31.76 18.12 -5.16
N PRO A 227 -31.51 17.74 -6.42
CA PRO A 227 -32.52 17.11 -7.26
C PRO A 227 -33.01 15.79 -6.65
N GLU A 228 -34.32 15.59 -6.55
CA GLU A 228 -34.93 14.39 -5.94
C GLU A 228 -34.68 13.11 -6.74
N ASP A 229 -34.57 13.24 -8.07
CA ASP A 229 -34.45 12.11 -8.99
C ASP A 229 -33.00 11.70 -9.30
N LEU A 230 -31.99 12.42 -8.78
CA LEU A 230 -30.60 12.10 -9.08
C LEU A 230 -30.16 10.83 -8.33
N THR A 231 -29.77 9.81 -9.10
CA THR A 231 -29.28 8.53 -8.59
C THR A 231 -27.82 8.30 -8.93
N ALA A 232 -27.08 7.65 -8.02
CA ALA A 232 -25.72 7.16 -8.28
C ALA A 232 -25.50 5.79 -7.62
N ALA A 233 -24.57 5.00 -8.16
CA ALA A 233 -24.14 3.74 -7.56
C ALA A 233 -23.26 3.99 -6.34
N HIS A 234 -23.84 3.92 -5.14
CA HIS A 234 -23.13 4.19 -3.89
C HIS A 234 -23.69 3.36 -2.72
N ASP A 235 -22.87 3.20 -1.68
CA ASP A 235 -23.27 2.68 -0.39
C ASP A 235 -23.87 3.85 0.40
N SER A 236 -25.19 3.89 0.53
CA SER A 236 -25.91 5.01 1.14
C SER A 236 -25.49 5.23 2.60
N LYS A 237 -25.29 4.16 3.37
CA LYS A 237 -24.90 4.23 4.77
C LYS A 237 -23.53 4.86 4.95
N TRP A 238 -22.53 4.38 4.21
CA TRP A 238 -21.17 4.91 4.33
C TRP A 238 -21.03 6.29 3.69
N THR A 239 -21.75 6.57 2.61
CA THR A 239 -21.77 7.90 2.00
C THR A 239 -22.45 8.92 2.91
N ALA A 240 -23.52 8.54 3.62
CA ALA A 240 -24.13 9.39 4.65
C ALA A 240 -23.17 9.68 5.81
N GLU A 241 -22.38 8.69 6.25
CA GLU A 241 -21.32 8.90 7.25
C GLU A 241 -20.25 9.89 6.76
N ALA A 242 -19.82 9.75 5.50
CA ALA A 242 -18.86 10.66 4.87
C ALA A 242 -19.42 12.09 4.79
N LEU A 243 -20.68 12.26 4.38
CA LEU A 243 -21.36 13.56 4.35
C LEU A 243 -21.55 14.15 5.75
N PHE A 244 -21.94 13.33 6.73
CA PHE A 244 -22.07 13.76 8.11
C PHE A 244 -20.74 14.31 8.65
N ASN A 245 -19.61 13.67 8.35
CA ASN A 245 -18.29 14.19 8.74
C ASN A 245 -17.98 15.57 8.13
N LEU A 246 -18.40 15.83 6.89
CA LEU A 246 -18.24 17.15 6.26
C LEU A 246 -19.15 18.19 6.93
N LEU A 247 -20.42 17.83 7.15
CA LEU A 247 -21.42 18.72 7.76
C LEU A 247 -21.09 19.04 9.22
N ASP A 248 -20.63 18.06 9.99
CA ASP A 248 -20.20 18.24 11.38
C ASP A 248 -18.98 19.18 11.45
N ASN A 249 -18.02 19.04 10.54
CA ASN A 249 -16.91 19.99 10.41
C ASN A 249 -17.41 21.39 10.05
N ALA A 250 -18.33 21.51 9.09
CA ALA A 250 -18.92 22.80 8.72
C ALA A 250 -19.61 23.46 9.91
N VAL A 251 -20.41 22.73 10.71
CA VAL A 251 -21.03 23.27 11.93
C VAL A 251 -20.01 23.64 12.99
N LYS A 252 -18.95 22.84 13.17
CA LYS A 252 -17.89 23.13 14.15
C LYS A 252 -17.15 24.43 13.85
N TYR A 253 -16.76 24.64 12.60
CA TYR A 253 -15.88 25.75 12.20
C TYR A 253 -16.63 26.99 11.69
N THR A 254 -17.95 26.90 11.51
CA THR A 254 -18.79 28.07 11.24
C THR A 254 -19.13 28.79 12.56
N PRO A 255 -18.93 30.12 12.62
CA PRO A 255 -19.35 30.92 13.78
C PRO A 255 -20.88 30.99 13.88
N SER A 256 -21.38 31.42 15.04
CA SER A 256 -22.82 31.58 15.23
C SER A 256 -23.42 32.62 14.26
N GLY A 257 -24.60 32.33 13.70
CA GLY A 257 -25.22 33.18 12.67
C GLY A 257 -24.65 33.01 11.25
N GLY A 258 -23.70 32.08 11.05
CA GLY A 258 -23.15 31.77 9.73
C GLY A 258 -24.07 30.93 8.84
N LYS A 259 -23.55 30.47 7.70
CA LYS A 259 -24.32 29.71 6.72
C LYS A 259 -23.60 28.45 6.25
N ILE A 260 -24.37 27.38 6.06
CA ILE A 260 -23.95 26.12 5.43
C ILE A 260 -24.89 25.82 4.26
N THR A 261 -24.33 25.51 3.10
CA THR A 261 -25.07 25.19 1.88
C THR A 261 -24.61 23.85 1.32
N VAL A 262 -25.55 22.94 1.09
CA VAL A 262 -25.31 21.67 0.40
C VAL A 262 -25.90 21.75 -0.99
N THR A 263 -25.08 21.61 -2.03
CA THR A 263 -25.55 21.56 -3.42
C THR A 263 -25.21 20.22 -4.04
N VAL A 264 -26.15 19.63 -4.77
CA VAL A 264 -25.97 18.38 -5.49
C VAL A 264 -26.20 18.61 -6.97
N GLU A 265 -25.21 18.27 -7.79
CA GLU A 265 -25.24 18.45 -9.24
C GLU A 265 -24.85 17.15 -9.96
N GLY A 266 -25.61 16.79 -10.99
CA GLY A 266 -25.29 15.67 -11.88
C GLY A 266 -24.44 16.14 -13.05
N TRP A 267 -23.21 15.65 -13.14
CA TRP A 267 -22.31 15.82 -14.28
C TRP A 267 -22.39 14.59 -15.21
N GLU A 268 -21.71 14.60 -16.36
CA GLU A 268 -21.75 13.49 -17.32
C GLU A 268 -21.32 12.14 -16.73
N MET A 269 -20.31 12.15 -15.85
CA MET A 269 -19.68 10.95 -15.29
C MET A 269 -19.86 10.80 -13.78
N TYR A 270 -20.18 11.91 -13.09
CA TYR A 270 -20.18 11.97 -11.63
C TYR A 270 -21.40 12.73 -11.10
N ALA A 271 -21.89 12.36 -9.92
CA ALA A 271 -22.66 13.25 -9.09
C ALA A 271 -21.71 14.00 -8.14
N GLU A 272 -21.78 15.33 -8.14
CA GLU A 272 -21.06 16.18 -7.21
C GLU A 272 -21.97 16.50 -6.02
N ILE A 273 -21.51 16.22 -4.80
CA ILE A 273 -22.13 16.68 -3.57
C ILE A 273 -21.16 17.68 -2.92
N LYS A 274 -21.56 18.95 -2.86
CA LYS A 274 -20.73 20.05 -2.39
C LYS A 274 -21.29 20.64 -1.11
N VAL A 275 -20.48 20.64 -0.05
CA VAL A 275 -20.78 21.24 1.25
C VAL A 275 -19.95 22.52 1.38
N THR A 276 -20.62 23.66 1.44
CA THR A 276 -20.00 24.99 1.57
C THR A 276 -20.35 25.61 2.91
N ASP A 277 -19.35 26.12 3.63
CA ASP A 277 -19.49 26.80 4.91
C ASP A 277 -18.94 28.23 4.85
N THR A 278 -19.42 29.12 5.73
CA THR A 278 -18.89 30.48 5.91
C THR A 278 -17.98 30.58 7.14
N GLY A 279 -17.23 29.52 7.43
CA GLY A 279 -16.34 29.43 8.59
C GLY A 279 -15.01 30.14 8.40
N LYS A 280 -14.03 29.76 9.24
CA LYS A 280 -12.70 30.39 9.27
C LYS A 280 -11.88 30.20 7.98
N GLY A 281 -12.21 29.22 7.15
CA GLY A 281 -11.41 28.81 6.00
C GLY A 281 -10.09 28.11 6.36
N ILE A 282 -9.41 27.61 5.32
CA ILE A 282 -8.24 26.75 5.43
C ILE A 282 -7.12 27.33 4.55
N PRO A 283 -5.95 27.65 5.12
CA PRO A 283 -4.82 28.14 4.34
C PRO A 283 -4.35 27.06 3.36
N GLU A 284 -3.90 27.49 2.17
CA GLU A 284 -3.48 26.59 1.08
C GLU A 284 -2.43 25.56 1.52
N SER A 285 -1.49 25.96 2.38
CA SER A 285 -0.46 25.09 2.94
C SER A 285 -1.01 23.90 3.76
N SER A 286 -2.21 24.05 4.36
CA SER A 286 -2.85 23.01 5.17
C SER A 286 -3.79 22.12 4.36
N GLN A 287 -4.27 22.54 3.18
CA GLN A 287 -5.35 21.85 2.45
C GLN A 287 -5.03 20.41 2.04
N ALA A 288 -3.76 20.08 1.79
CA ALA A 288 -3.35 18.70 1.56
C ALA A 288 -3.30 17.88 2.86
N ALA A 289 -2.92 18.53 3.97
CA ALA A 289 -2.68 17.89 5.26
C ALA A 289 -3.96 17.57 6.02
N ILE A 290 -5.05 18.33 5.84
CA ILE A 290 -6.35 18.10 6.54
C ILE A 290 -6.96 16.72 6.31
N PHE A 291 -6.52 16.00 5.26
CA PHE A 291 -6.98 14.65 4.96
C PHE A 291 -6.07 13.55 5.53
N ARG A 292 -4.96 13.92 6.19
CA ARG A 292 -4.11 12.96 6.90
C ARG A 292 -4.79 12.53 8.19
N ARG A 293 -4.51 11.29 8.62
CA ARG A 293 -4.99 10.77 9.90
C ARG A 293 -4.47 11.66 11.04
N PHE A 294 -5.32 11.92 12.03
CA PHE A 294 -5.01 12.68 13.25
C PHE A 294 -4.54 14.12 13.07
N TYR A 295 -4.56 14.63 11.84
CA TYR A 295 -4.16 15.99 11.58
C TYR A 295 -5.22 16.97 12.12
N ARG A 296 -4.75 17.97 12.87
CA ARG A 296 -5.54 19.11 13.34
C ARG A 296 -4.65 20.34 13.32
N GLU A 297 -5.15 21.48 12.87
CA GLU A 297 -4.43 22.74 12.99
C GLU A 297 -4.33 23.14 14.47
N GLU A 298 -3.22 23.76 14.87
CA GLU A 298 -2.97 24.18 16.27
C GLU A 298 -4.08 25.13 16.76
N GLU A 299 -4.51 26.06 15.91
CA GLU A 299 -5.55 27.06 16.21
C GLU A 299 -6.93 26.46 16.52
N VAL A 300 -7.19 25.21 16.13
CA VAL A 300 -8.48 24.54 16.36
C VAL A 300 -8.42 23.44 17.42
N HIS A 301 -7.29 23.28 18.13
CA HIS A 301 -7.14 22.22 19.13
C HIS A 301 -8.18 22.28 20.25
N GLU A 302 -8.66 23.48 20.59
CA GLU A 302 -9.72 23.70 21.58
C GLU A 302 -11.09 23.16 21.15
N GLN A 303 -11.33 23.04 19.83
CA GLN A 303 -12.58 22.47 19.32
C GLN A 303 -12.63 20.95 19.53
N PRO A 304 -13.81 20.33 19.71
CA PRO A 304 -13.93 18.87 19.80
C PRO A 304 -13.60 18.19 18.46
N GLY A 305 -12.60 17.31 18.46
CA GLY A 305 -12.25 16.54 17.27
C GLY A 305 -10.94 15.77 17.43
N VAL A 306 -10.74 14.77 16.56
CA VAL A 306 -9.59 13.85 16.62
C VAL A 306 -8.78 13.85 15.33
N GLY A 307 -9.30 14.46 14.26
CA GLY A 307 -8.60 14.51 12.96
C GLY A 307 -8.72 13.24 12.12
N ILE A 308 -9.69 12.36 12.40
CA ILE A 308 -9.94 11.16 11.58
C ILE A 308 -11.05 11.38 10.53
N GLY A 309 -12.00 12.28 10.79
CA GLY A 309 -13.22 12.41 9.97
C GLY A 309 -12.95 12.62 8.48
N LEU A 310 -12.08 13.58 8.11
CA LEU A 310 -11.75 13.84 6.70
C LEU A 310 -10.95 12.71 6.05
N TYR A 311 -10.08 12.05 6.80
CA TYR A 311 -9.37 10.85 6.31
C TYR A 311 -10.38 9.73 5.98
N LEU A 312 -11.27 9.41 6.94
CA LEU A 312 -12.29 8.37 6.76
C LEU A 312 -13.23 8.71 5.60
N THR A 313 -13.64 9.98 5.48
CA THR A 313 -14.46 10.47 4.36
C THR A 313 -13.77 10.21 3.02
N ARG A 314 -12.48 10.56 2.90
CA ARG A 314 -11.70 10.31 1.68
C ARG A 314 -11.62 8.82 1.36
N GLU A 315 -11.36 7.98 2.36
CA GLU A 315 -11.21 6.53 2.16
C GLU A 315 -12.53 5.88 1.72
N ILE A 316 -13.66 6.27 2.34
CA ILE A 316 -15.01 5.84 1.94
C ILE A 316 -15.27 6.20 0.47
N ILE A 317 -15.05 7.45 0.09
CA ILE A 317 -15.34 7.92 -1.27
C ILE A 317 -14.41 7.28 -2.30
N THR A 318 -13.12 7.16 -1.99
CA THR A 318 -12.12 6.55 -2.89
C THR A 318 -12.43 5.08 -3.17
N ARG A 319 -12.83 4.31 -2.15
CA ARG A 319 -13.21 2.91 -2.32
C ARG A 319 -14.48 2.69 -3.13
N GLN A 320 -15.32 3.72 -3.23
CA GLN A 320 -16.48 3.68 -4.11
C GLN A 320 -16.14 4.03 -5.57
N GLY A 321 -14.89 4.44 -5.85
CA GLY A 321 -14.42 4.91 -7.16
C GLY A 321 -14.57 6.42 -7.34
N GLY A 322 -14.94 7.13 -6.28
CA GLY A 322 -15.05 8.59 -6.28
C GLY A 322 -13.77 9.29 -5.85
N TYR A 323 -13.84 10.61 -5.76
CA TYR A 323 -12.75 11.42 -5.21
C TYR A 323 -13.31 12.66 -4.50
N MET A 324 -12.43 13.38 -3.79
CA MET A 324 -12.78 14.61 -3.07
C MET A 324 -11.97 15.81 -3.54
N LYS A 325 -12.57 17.00 -3.46
CA LYS A 325 -11.93 18.30 -3.67
C LYS A 325 -12.20 19.21 -2.49
N VAL A 326 -11.28 20.14 -2.24
CA VAL A 326 -11.47 21.25 -1.29
C VAL A 326 -11.11 22.54 -2.01
N ALA A 327 -11.93 23.56 -1.81
CA ALA A 327 -11.64 24.95 -2.20
C ALA A 327 -11.91 25.81 -0.97
N SER A 328 -10.90 26.53 -0.48
CA SER A 328 -11.04 27.32 0.73
C SER A 328 -10.06 28.49 0.73
N GLU A 329 -10.45 29.58 1.37
CA GLU A 329 -9.63 30.75 1.59
C GLU A 329 -9.83 31.23 3.04
N PRO A 330 -8.76 31.60 3.77
CA PRO A 330 -8.88 32.14 5.12
C PRO A 330 -9.88 33.29 5.19
N GLY A 331 -10.81 33.22 6.15
CA GLY A 331 -11.86 34.22 6.38
C GLY A 331 -13.05 34.16 5.41
N LYS A 332 -13.02 33.30 4.38
CA LYS A 332 -14.13 33.16 3.41
C LYS A 332 -14.84 31.80 3.48
N GLY A 333 -14.46 30.94 4.42
CA GLY A 333 -15.04 29.61 4.58
C GLY A 333 -14.42 28.55 3.68
N SER A 334 -15.12 27.43 3.53
CA SER A 334 -14.60 26.25 2.81
C SER A 334 -15.70 25.58 1.99
N ALA A 335 -15.32 24.98 0.88
CA ALA A 335 -16.17 24.15 0.04
C ALA A 335 -15.52 22.78 -0.15
N PHE A 336 -16.14 21.75 0.40
CA PHE A 336 -15.75 20.35 0.20
C PHE A 336 -16.67 19.70 -0.81
N SER A 337 -16.10 19.10 -1.85
CA SER A 337 -16.86 18.43 -2.91
C SER A 337 -16.55 16.94 -2.94
N ILE A 338 -17.57 16.11 -2.90
CA ILE A 338 -17.53 14.66 -3.09
C ILE A 338 -17.98 14.37 -4.52
N MET A 339 -17.19 13.60 -5.26
CA MET A 339 -17.48 13.20 -6.63
C MET A 339 -17.73 11.69 -6.65
N LEU A 340 -18.98 11.27 -6.88
CA LEU A 340 -19.38 9.86 -6.95
C LEU A 340 -19.65 9.46 -8.40
N PRO A 341 -19.09 8.35 -8.90
CA PRO A 341 -19.43 7.87 -10.24
C PRO A 341 -20.93 7.57 -10.38
N LEU A 342 -21.53 7.94 -11.51
CA LEU A 342 -22.94 7.63 -11.77
C LEU A 342 -23.19 6.15 -12.08
N ARG A 343 -22.16 5.39 -12.48
CA ARG A 343 -22.23 3.98 -12.88
C ARG A 343 -21.16 3.13 -12.20
#